data_AF-A0A3S4JBV1-F1
#
_entry.id   AF-A0A3S4JBV1-F1
#
_cell.length_a   1.000
_cell.length_b   1.000
_cell.length_c   1.000
_cell.angle_alpha   90.00
_cell.angle_beta   90.00
_cell.angle_gamma   90.00
#
_symmetry.space_group_name_H-M   'P 1'
#
loop_
_entity.id
_entity.type
_entity.pdbx_description
1 polymer ?
#
loop_
_entity_poly.entity_id
_entity_poly.type
_entity_poly.pdbx_seq_one_letter_code
_entity_poly.pdbx_strand_id
1 'polypeptide(L)'
;MTPSAMYADLLLPETSYLEAEDLVDSSYAAGSHNYMIAIQKTVKPMWEVRSTYDICADIAGILDCASNIPRAETQAQWAEMHYQQIREKRPYLPEWSVAKEMGVIDQRIATEQQSLAFADFRADAEANPLSTPSGKIEIYSQALADLAQTWTLPEGERIPALPEFCPAKESHLNKALTAKYPLQLSGFHTKGHTHSTYSNVLMLHEAVPDEVWINPIDASARQLKSGDRVHVFNDRGVVELPCKVTQRILPGVAAMPQGAWTRLDGNGVDVGGCINTLTSHHPSPLAKGNPQHTNLVEIKRA
;
A
#
# COMPACT_ATOMS: atom_id res chain seq x y z
N MET A 1 -9.99 6.63 -15.70
CA MET A 1 -9.66 5.21 -15.89
C MET A 1 -8.21 5.01 -15.48
N THR A 2 -7.93 4.07 -14.58
CA THR A 2 -6.56 3.83 -14.07
C THR A 2 -5.66 3.31 -15.20
N PRO A 3 -4.31 3.43 -15.08
CA PRO A 3 -3.39 2.83 -16.04
C PRO A 3 -3.65 1.34 -16.27
N SER A 4 -3.80 0.54 -15.22
CA SER A 4 -4.08 -0.90 -15.37
C SER A 4 -5.37 -1.18 -16.17
N ALA A 5 -6.42 -0.38 -15.96
CA ALA A 5 -7.66 -0.53 -16.72
C ALA A 5 -7.48 -0.18 -18.21
N MET A 6 -6.56 0.73 -18.57
CA MET A 6 -6.29 1.04 -19.98
C MET A 6 -5.62 -0.11 -20.75
N TYR A 7 -5.03 -1.08 -20.05
CA TYR A 7 -4.41 -2.27 -20.65
C TYR A 7 -5.33 -3.50 -20.65
N ALA A 8 -6.57 -3.39 -20.20
CA ALA A 8 -7.50 -4.51 -20.14
C ALA A 8 -8.22 -4.73 -21.47
N ASP A 9 -8.38 -5.99 -21.88
CA ASP A 9 -9.21 -6.37 -23.04
C ASP A 9 -10.71 -6.24 -22.71
N LEU A 10 -11.08 -6.50 -21.46
CA LEU A 10 -12.44 -6.43 -20.94
C LEU A 10 -12.47 -5.60 -19.67
N LEU A 11 -13.42 -4.68 -19.60
CA LEU A 11 -13.64 -3.81 -18.45
C LEU A 11 -15.05 -4.02 -17.90
N LEU A 12 -15.13 -4.38 -16.61
CA LEU A 12 -16.37 -4.55 -15.88
C LEU A 12 -16.46 -3.43 -14.82
N PRO A 13 -17.38 -2.46 -14.97
CA PRO A 13 -17.42 -1.30 -14.08
C PRO A 13 -18.13 -1.62 -12.75
N GLU A 14 -17.43 -1.34 -11.65
CA GLU A 14 -17.92 -1.60 -10.29
C GLU A 14 -18.63 -0.38 -9.68
N THR A 15 -19.63 -0.63 -8.83
CA THR A 15 -20.19 0.39 -7.90
C THR A 15 -19.13 0.93 -6.93
N SER A 16 -19.11 2.23 -6.73
CA SER A 16 -18.45 2.87 -5.59
C SER A 16 -19.10 2.51 -4.26
N TYR A 17 -18.39 2.74 -3.16
CA TYR A 17 -18.92 2.54 -1.81
C TYR A 17 -20.15 3.42 -1.49
N LEU A 18 -20.41 4.48 -2.25
CA LEU A 18 -21.60 5.34 -2.10
C LEU A 18 -22.85 4.76 -2.78
N GLU A 19 -22.66 3.80 -3.69
CA GLU A 19 -23.70 3.16 -4.51
C GLU A 19 -24.09 1.76 -3.99
N ALA A 20 -23.36 1.25 -2.99
CA ALA A 20 -23.52 -0.07 -2.40
C ALA A 20 -23.88 -0.02 -0.91
N GLU A 21 -24.44 -1.11 -0.40
CA GLU A 21 -24.56 -1.35 1.05
C GLU A 21 -23.42 -2.28 1.47
N ASP A 22 -22.81 -2.00 2.61
CA ASP A 22 -21.70 -2.80 3.12
C ASP A 22 -21.60 -2.71 4.65
N LEU A 23 -20.77 -3.56 5.26
CA LEU A 23 -20.44 -3.52 6.68
C LEU A 23 -18.92 -3.44 6.83
N VAL A 24 -18.43 -2.36 7.42
CA VAL A 24 -17.00 -2.11 7.59
C VAL A 24 -16.68 -2.02 9.08
N ASP A 25 -15.76 -2.87 9.55
CA ASP A 25 -15.21 -2.77 10.90
C ASP A 25 -14.12 -1.68 10.96
N SER A 26 -13.92 -1.09 12.14
CA SER A 26 -12.75 -0.26 12.42
C SER A 26 -11.48 -1.11 12.23
N SER A 27 -10.77 -0.87 11.12
CA SER A 27 -9.49 -1.52 10.84
C SER A 27 -8.45 -1.19 11.91
N TYR A 28 -7.33 -1.93 11.93
CA TYR A 28 -6.18 -1.70 12.83
C TYR A 28 -5.66 -0.24 12.81
N ALA A 29 -5.98 0.53 11.77
CA ALA A 29 -5.61 1.93 11.61
C ALA A 29 -6.54 2.94 12.33
N ALA A 30 -7.67 2.50 12.89
CA ALA A 30 -8.64 3.39 13.57
C ALA A 30 -8.14 3.90 14.93
N GLY A 31 -7.03 3.35 15.45
CA GLY A 31 -6.43 3.75 16.72
C GLY A 31 -7.34 3.41 17.89
N SER A 32 -7.64 4.39 18.73
CA SER A 32 -8.52 4.22 19.91
C SER A 32 -10.02 4.21 19.58
N HIS A 33 -10.40 4.44 18.32
CA HIS A 33 -11.80 4.40 17.91
C HIS A 33 -12.24 2.95 17.73
N ASN A 34 -13.37 2.61 18.34
CA ASN A 34 -13.95 1.28 18.30
C ASN A 34 -15.38 1.41 17.78
N TYR A 35 -15.57 1.29 16.48
CA TYR A 35 -16.89 1.37 15.85
C TYR A 35 -16.94 0.48 14.60
N MET A 36 -18.14 0.07 14.19
CA MET A 36 -18.39 -0.44 12.84
C MET A 36 -19.24 0.58 12.10
N ILE A 37 -19.16 0.57 10.78
CA ILE A 37 -20.01 1.37 9.91
C ILE A 37 -20.88 0.43 9.09
N ALA A 38 -22.19 0.52 9.26
CA ALA A 38 -23.15 -0.03 8.32
C ALA A 38 -23.30 0.99 7.17
N ILE A 39 -22.56 0.76 6.08
CA ILE A 39 -22.59 1.62 4.90
C ILE A 39 -23.93 1.48 4.22
N GLN A 40 -24.57 2.62 3.96
CA GLN A 40 -25.84 2.71 3.27
C GLN A 40 -25.66 3.40 1.92
N LYS A 41 -26.46 2.99 0.93
CA LYS A 41 -26.50 3.62 -0.38
C LYS A 41 -26.87 5.09 -0.23
N THR A 42 -25.96 5.96 -0.63
CA THR A 42 -26.18 7.42 -0.63
C THR A 42 -26.67 7.90 -2.00
N VAL A 43 -26.24 7.23 -3.06
CA VAL A 43 -26.65 7.52 -4.43
C VAL A 43 -27.07 6.23 -5.14
N LYS A 44 -27.82 6.37 -6.23
CA LYS A 44 -28.13 5.23 -7.11
C LYS A 44 -26.87 4.91 -7.94
N PRO A 45 -26.61 3.62 -8.25
CA PRO A 45 -25.58 3.23 -9.19
C PRO A 45 -25.64 4.06 -10.47
N MET A 46 -24.51 4.66 -10.85
CA MET A 46 -24.40 5.49 -12.04
C MET A 46 -24.21 4.61 -13.29
N TRP A 47 -24.83 5.02 -14.41
CA TRP A 47 -24.67 4.32 -15.70
C TRP A 47 -25.01 2.82 -15.62
N GLU A 48 -24.12 1.96 -16.11
CA GLU A 48 -24.26 0.50 -16.14
C GLU A 48 -23.36 -0.18 -15.10
N VAL A 49 -22.93 0.54 -14.05
CA VAL A 49 -22.09 -0.07 -13.01
C VAL A 49 -22.88 -1.09 -12.20
N ARG A 50 -22.20 -2.18 -11.80
CA ARG A 50 -22.77 -3.26 -11.00
C ARG A 50 -21.84 -3.58 -9.84
N SER A 51 -22.37 -4.13 -8.75
CA SER A 51 -21.51 -4.57 -7.66
C SER A 51 -20.61 -5.72 -8.11
N THR A 52 -19.38 -5.80 -7.59
CA THR A 52 -18.51 -6.96 -7.82
C THR A 52 -19.18 -8.26 -7.42
N TYR A 53 -20.03 -8.23 -6.39
CA TYR A 53 -20.83 -9.39 -6.00
C TYR A 53 -21.75 -9.87 -7.13
N ASP A 54 -22.56 -8.98 -7.71
CA ASP A 54 -23.51 -9.35 -8.76
C ASP A 54 -22.78 -9.80 -10.03
N ILE A 55 -21.67 -9.14 -10.36
CA ILE A 55 -20.80 -9.52 -11.50
C ILE A 55 -20.26 -10.94 -11.30
N CYS A 56 -19.68 -11.22 -10.13
CA CYS A 56 -19.14 -12.55 -9.82
C CYS A 56 -20.23 -13.62 -9.72
N ALA A 57 -21.42 -13.28 -9.22
CA ALA A 57 -22.56 -14.19 -9.15
C ALA A 57 -23.06 -14.61 -10.54
N ASP A 58 -23.11 -13.68 -11.49
CA ASP A 58 -23.47 -14.00 -12.88
C ASP A 58 -22.41 -14.87 -13.55
N ILE A 59 -21.12 -14.54 -13.37
CA ILE A 59 -20.00 -15.35 -13.87
C ILE A 59 -20.08 -16.77 -13.31
N ALA A 60 -20.33 -16.94 -12.01
CA ALA A 60 -20.48 -18.24 -11.37
C ALA A 60 -21.67 -19.04 -11.93
N GLY A 61 -22.76 -18.35 -12.29
CA GLY A 61 -23.90 -18.95 -12.99
C GLY A 61 -23.54 -19.46 -14.38
N ILE A 62 -22.75 -18.71 -15.14
CA ILE A 62 -22.26 -19.11 -16.47
C ILE A 62 -21.30 -20.30 -16.39
N LEU A 63 -20.44 -20.34 -15.36
CA LEU A 63 -19.46 -21.40 -15.14
C LEU A 63 -20.06 -22.67 -14.48
N ASP A 64 -21.37 -22.69 -14.22
CA ASP A 64 -22.10 -23.78 -13.55
C ASP A 64 -21.49 -24.19 -12.19
N CYS A 65 -20.87 -23.24 -11.49
CA CYS A 65 -20.27 -23.47 -10.17
C CYS A 65 -21.04 -22.81 -9.03
N ALA A 66 -22.15 -22.13 -9.35
CA ALA A 66 -22.99 -21.43 -8.38
C ALA A 66 -23.57 -22.35 -7.28
N SER A 67 -23.81 -23.63 -7.57
CA SER A 67 -24.35 -24.60 -6.61
C SER A 67 -23.40 -24.92 -5.45
N ASN A 68 -22.09 -24.70 -5.63
CA ASN A 68 -21.06 -24.97 -4.61
C ASN A 68 -20.66 -23.72 -3.81
N ILE A 69 -21.28 -22.57 -4.10
CA ILE A 69 -20.94 -21.29 -3.46
C ILE A 69 -22.11 -20.91 -2.57
N PRO A 70 -21.92 -20.77 -1.24
CA PRO A 70 -22.93 -20.19 -0.36
C PRO A 70 -23.35 -18.85 -0.96
N ARG A 71 -24.65 -18.63 -1.16
CA ARG A 71 -25.16 -17.48 -1.91
C ARG A 71 -26.22 -16.74 -1.10
N ALA A 72 -25.98 -15.46 -0.87
CA ALA A 72 -27.05 -14.53 -0.57
C ALA A 72 -27.67 -14.02 -1.88
N GLU A 73 -28.93 -13.61 -1.87
CA GLU A 73 -29.55 -13.02 -3.05
C GLU A 73 -28.96 -11.64 -3.38
N THR A 74 -28.44 -10.92 -2.38
CA THR A 74 -27.85 -9.59 -2.55
C THR A 74 -26.61 -9.37 -1.67
N GLN A 75 -25.74 -8.43 -2.05
CA GLN A 75 -24.62 -7.98 -1.20
C GLN A 75 -25.08 -7.50 0.19
N ALA A 76 -26.25 -6.85 0.29
CA ALA A 76 -26.77 -6.37 1.56
C ALA A 76 -27.10 -7.49 2.56
N GLN A 77 -27.58 -8.63 2.05
CA GLN A 77 -27.84 -9.82 2.87
C GLN A 77 -26.53 -10.45 3.39
N TRP A 78 -25.42 -10.34 2.65
CA TRP A 78 -24.11 -10.73 3.18
C TRP A 78 -23.70 -9.87 4.37
N ALA A 79 -23.86 -8.54 4.26
CA ALA A 79 -23.56 -7.63 5.36
C ALA A 79 -24.37 -7.98 6.63
N GLU A 80 -25.66 -8.27 6.48
CA GLU A 80 -26.51 -8.72 7.59
C GLU A 80 -26.03 -10.06 8.19
N MET A 81 -25.74 -11.05 7.35
CA MET A 81 -25.29 -12.36 7.81
C MET A 81 -23.95 -12.26 8.58
N HIS A 82 -22.99 -11.49 8.05
CA HIS A 82 -21.71 -11.25 8.72
C HIS A 82 -21.89 -10.49 10.02
N TYR A 83 -22.79 -9.51 10.06
CA TYR A 83 -23.12 -8.81 11.30
C TYR A 83 -23.64 -9.78 12.36
N GLN A 84 -24.53 -10.72 12.01
CA GLN A 84 -25.04 -11.71 12.97
C GLN A 84 -23.93 -12.63 13.49
N GLN A 85 -23.00 -13.07 12.63
CA GLN A 85 -21.82 -13.84 13.06
C GLN A 85 -20.93 -13.05 14.04
N ILE A 86 -20.81 -11.74 13.87
CA ILE A 86 -20.10 -10.87 14.81
C ILE A 86 -20.86 -10.79 16.14
N ARG A 87 -22.19 -10.65 16.10
CA ARG A 87 -23.03 -10.60 17.30
C ARG A 87 -22.99 -11.86 18.14
N GLU A 88 -22.89 -13.04 17.54
CA GLU A 88 -22.70 -14.30 18.27
C GLU A 88 -21.50 -14.24 19.22
N LYS A 89 -20.43 -13.55 18.80
CA LYS A 89 -19.20 -13.33 19.59
C LYS A 89 -19.24 -12.06 20.45
N ARG A 90 -20.09 -11.10 20.08
CA ARG A 90 -20.23 -9.77 20.70
C ARG A 90 -21.72 -9.50 21.00
N PRO A 91 -22.34 -10.22 21.95
CA PRO A 91 -23.80 -10.19 22.17
C PRO A 91 -24.34 -8.86 22.69
N TYR A 92 -23.46 -7.93 23.08
CA TYR A 92 -23.83 -6.57 23.49
C TYR A 92 -24.20 -5.67 22.30
N LEU A 93 -23.88 -6.07 21.07
CA LEU A 93 -24.19 -5.32 19.87
C LEU A 93 -25.70 -5.35 19.57
N PRO A 94 -26.29 -4.24 19.09
CA PRO A 94 -27.71 -4.14 18.82
C PRO A 94 -28.15 -5.08 17.69
N GLU A 95 -29.46 -5.33 17.57
CA GLU A 95 -30.03 -6.04 16.41
C GLU A 95 -29.68 -5.33 15.09
N TRP A 96 -29.60 -6.08 13.98
CA TRP A 96 -29.18 -5.54 12.69
C TRP A 96 -30.03 -4.36 12.20
N SER A 97 -31.35 -4.42 12.37
CA SER A 97 -32.25 -3.33 11.97
C SER A 97 -31.89 -2.01 12.65
N VAL A 98 -31.56 -2.06 13.94
CA VAL A 98 -31.15 -0.89 14.73
C VAL A 98 -29.74 -0.44 14.32
N ALA A 99 -28.80 -1.39 14.20
CA ALA A 99 -27.43 -1.12 13.81
C ALA A 99 -27.33 -0.44 12.43
N LYS A 100 -28.12 -0.93 11.47
CA LYS A 100 -28.23 -0.38 10.12
C LYS A 100 -28.80 1.03 10.13
N GLU A 101 -29.85 1.28 10.91
CA GLU A 101 -30.44 2.62 11.04
C GLU A 101 -29.47 3.63 11.68
N MET A 102 -28.72 3.21 12.70
CA MET A 102 -27.70 4.05 13.34
C MET A 102 -26.57 4.45 12.38
N GLY A 103 -26.19 3.56 11.45
CA GLY A 103 -25.11 3.75 10.49
C GLY A 103 -23.71 3.62 11.11
N VAL A 104 -23.47 4.23 12.28
CA VAL A 104 -22.26 4.04 13.09
C VAL A 104 -22.61 3.26 14.34
N ILE A 105 -21.90 2.15 14.55
CA ILE A 105 -22.18 1.17 15.60
C ILE A 105 -21.01 1.19 16.58
N ASP A 106 -21.22 1.74 17.78
CA ASP A 106 -20.18 1.77 18.80
C ASP A 106 -19.82 0.36 19.28
N GLN A 107 -18.52 0.12 19.43
CA GLN A 107 -17.97 -1.12 19.96
C GLN A 107 -17.31 -0.88 21.30
N ARG A 108 -17.23 -1.93 22.13
CA ARG A 108 -16.50 -1.84 23.40
C ARG A 108 -15.01 -1.67 23.13
N ILE A 109 -14.41 -0.72 23.85
CA ILE A 109 -12.96 -0.48 23.82
C ILE A 109 -12.25 -1.63 24.53
N ALA A 110 -11.09 -2.03 24.00
CA ALA A 110 -10.20 -2.97 24.67
C ALA A 110 -9.80 -2.44 26.06
N THR A 111 -9.65 -3.34 27.03
CA THR A 111 -9.10 -2.96 28.34
C THR A 111 -7.61 -2.62 28.22
N GLU A 112 -7.07 -1.90 29.20
CA GLU A 112 -5.64 -1.62 29.27
C GLU A 112 -4.81 -2.91 29.20
N GLN A 113 -5.21 -3.94 29.95
CA GLN A 113 -4.55 -5.25 29.95
C GLN A 113 -4.53 -5.88 28.55
N GLN A 114 -5.62 -5.78 27.79
CA GLN A 114 -5.70 -6.29 26.40
C GLN A 114 -4.82 -5.52 25.42
N SER A 115 -4.39 -4.30 25.78
CA SER A 115 -3.59 -3.42 24.94
C SER A 115 -2.08 -3.57 25.20
N LEU A 116 -1.67 -4.28 26.25
CA LEU A 116 -0.28 -4.50 26.60
C LEU A 116 0.30 -5.67 25.80
N ALA A 117 0.99 -5.36 24.70
CA ALA A 117 1.68 -6.36 23.90
C ALA A 117 2.67 -7.18 24.74
N PHE A 118 2.61 -8.51 24.59
CA PHE A 118 3.47 -9.47 25.31
C PHE A 118 3.36 -9.44 26.85
N ALA A 119 2.28 -8.89 27.43
CA ALA A 119 2.11 -8.86 28.88
C ALA A 119 2.18 -10.26 29.51
N ASP A 120 1.45 -11.22 28.94
CA ASP A 120 1.40 -12.59 29.46
C ASP A 120 2.75 -13.31 29.30
N PHE A 121 3.40 -13.15 28.13
CA PHE A 121 4.76 -13.68 27.89
C PHE A 121 5.78 -13.09 28.87
N ARG A 122 5.66 -11.79 29.21
CA ARG A 122 6.55 -11.15 30.20
C ARG A 122 6.28 -11.63 31.62
N ALA A 123 5.02 -11.89 31.96
CA ALA A 123 4.63 -12.35 33.29
C ALA A 123 5.08 -13.80 33.53
N ASP A 124 4.88 -14.68 32.55
CA ASP A 124 5.31 -16.07 32.59
C ASP A 124 5.53 -16.60 31.15
N ALA A 125 6.80 -16.66 30.75
CA ALA A 125 7.20 -17.10 29.41
C ALA A 125 7.09 -18.62 29.19
N GLU A 126 7.09 -19.42 30.26
CA GLU A 126 6.94 -20.88 30.16
C GLU A 126 5.48 -21.25 29.97
N ALA A 127 4.58 -20.57 30.70
CA ALA A 127 3.14 -20.76 30.55
C ALA A 127 2.59 -20.10 29.27
N ASN A 128 3.20 -19.00 28.80
CA ASN A 128 2.74 -18.23 27.64
C ASN A 128 3.85 -18.06 26.58
N PRO A 129 4.39 -19.14 26.01
CA PRO A 129 5.49 -19.07 25.05
C PRO A 129 5.06 -18.36 23.75
N LEU A 130 6.02 -17.74 23.06
CA LEU A 130 5.80 -17.21 21.71
C LEU A 130 5.62 -18.35 20.70
N SER A 131 5.10 -18.03 19.50
CA SER A 131 4.92 -18.99 18.40
C SER A 131 6.20 -19.37 17.66
N THR A 132 7.37 -18.99 18.17
CA THR A 132 8.67 -19.35 17.62
C THR A 132 9.06 -20.78 18.05
N PRO A 133 9.98 -21.46 17.33
CA PRO A 133 10.44 -22.79 17.70
C PRO A 133 10.96 -22.91 19.14
N SER A 134 11.66 -21.88 19.64
CA SER A 134 12.17 -21.83 21.01
C SER A 134 11.15 -21.36 22.07
N GLY A 135 9.97 -20.90 21.65
CA GLY A 135 9.01 -20.22 22.53
C GLY A 135 9.44 -18.82 22.97
N LYS A 136 10.55 -18.28 22.43
CA LYS A 136 11.19 -17.01 22.84
C LYS A 136 11.43 -16.09 21.63
N ILE A 137 11.84 -14.84 21.91
CA ILE A 137 12.37 -13.95 20.86
C ILE A 137 13.71 -14.52 20.37
N GLU A 138 13.79 -14.89 19.10
CA GLU A 138 14.98 -15.50 18.50
C GLU A 138 15.91 -14.42 17.93
N ILE A 139 16.94 -14.04 18.69
CA ILE A 139 18.01 -13.16 18.20
C ILE A 139 18.77 -13.86 17.06
N TYR A 140 19.12 -15.13 17.27
CA TYR A 140 19.61 -16.04 16.25
C TYR A 140 18.45 -16.94 15.80
N SER A 141 18.15 -16.98 14.51
CA SER A 141 17.14 -17.87 13.94
C SER A 141 17.78 -19.08 13.27
N GLN A 142 17.64 -20.25 13.91
CA GLN A 142 18.07 -21.52 13.31
C GLN A 142 17.32 -21.80 12.01
N ALA A 143 16.02 -21.49 11.94
CA ALA A 143 15.23 -21.64 10.73
C ALA A 143 15.82 -20.86 9.54
N LEU A 144 16.29 -19.62 9.76
CA LEU A 144 16.96 -18.85 8.71
C LEU A 144 18.33 -19.44 8.34
N ALA A 145 19.08 -19.96 9.31
CA ALA A 145 20.36 -20.64 9.06
C ALA A 145 20.17 -21.88 8.17
N ASP A 146 19.14 -22.68 8.43
CA ASP A 146 18.81 -23.88 7.66
C ASP A 146 18.35 -23.53 6.24
N LEU A 147 17.53 -22.47 6.09
CA LEU A 147 17.13 -21.96 4.77
C LEU A 147 18.35 -21.49 3.97
N ALA A 148 19.28 -20.77 4.59
CA ALA A 148 20.49 -20.29 3.93
C ALA A 148 21.40 -21.42 3.40
N GLN A 149 21.34 -22.63 3.99
CA GLN A 149 22.08 -23.80 3.53
C GLN A 149 21.40 -24.53 2.37
N THR A 150 20.07 -24.46 2.29
CA THR A 150 19.26 -25.24 1.35
C THR A 150 18.82 -24.44 0.12
N TRP A 151 18.73 -23.12 0.24
CA TRP A 151 18.28 -22.26 -0.85
C TRP A 151 19.43 -21.88 -1.77
N THR A 152 19.19 -22.01 -3.08
CA THR A 152 20.07 -21.42 -4.10
C THR A 152 19.72 -19.94 -4.23
N LEU A 153 20.64 -19.06 -3.85
CA LEU A 153 20.49 -17.61 -3.94
C LEU A 153 21.32 -17.04 -5.10
N PRO A 154 20.89 -15.92 -5.70
CA PRO A 154 21.74 -15.17 -6.62
C PRO A 154 23.07 -14.76 -6.00
N GLU A 155 24.07 -14.52 -6.84
CA GLU A 155 25.40 -14.09 -6.39
C GLU A 155 25.31 -12.81 -5.55
N GLY A 156 25.98 -12.81 -4.39
CA GLY A 156 26.02 -11.70 -3.45
C GLY A 156 24.81 -11.58 -2.51
N GLU A 157 23.82 -12.46 -2.64
CA GLU A 157 22.67 -12.50 -1.71
C GLU A 157 22.85 -13.52 -0.58
N ARG A 158 22.26 -13.20 0.56
CA ARG A 158 22.34 -13.98 1.80
C ARG A 158 21.08 -13.84 2.63
N ILE A 159 20.78 -14.87 3.39
CA ILE A 159 19.73 -14.88 4.42
C ILE A 159 20.43 -15.05 5.76
N PRO A 160 20.73 -13.97 6.49
CA PRO A 160 21.48 -14.09 7.73
C PRO A 160 20.59 -14.57 8.86
N ALA A 161 21.14 -15.46 9.70
CA ALA A 161 20.48 -15.95 10.89
C ALA A 161 20.47 -14.95 12.05
N LEU A 162 21.33 -13.92 11.97
CA LEU A 162 21.42 -12.81 12.92
C LEU A 162 21.14 -11.48 12.21
N PRO A 163 20.55 -10.49 12.89
CA PRO A 163 20.51 -9.13 12.38
C PRO A 163 21.92 -8.60 12.13
N GLU A 164 22.16 -8.12 10.91
CA GLU A 164 23.45 -7.59 10.49
C GLU A 164 23.27 -6.56 9.36
N PHE A 165 24.33 -5.82 9.07
CA PHE A 165 24.32 -4.85 7.99
C PHE A 165 24.49 -5.52 6.63
N CYS A 166 23.41 -5.56 5.84
CA CYS A 166 23.41 -6.00 4.44
C CYS A 166 23.36 -4.76 3.53
N PRO A 167 24.44 -4.43 2.78
CA PRO A 167 24.43 -3.30 1.85
C PRO A 167 23.35 -3.46 0.77
N ALA A 168 22.49 -2.46 0.62
CA ALA A 168 21.53 -2.45 -0.49
C ALA A 168 22.24 -2.22 -1.83
N LYS A 169 21.81 -2.94 -2.87
CA LYS A 169 22.41 -2.89 -4.22
C LYS A 169 22.41 -1.47 -4.80
N GLU A 170 21.32 -0.73 -4.61
CA GLU A 170 21.14 0.67 -5.04
C GLU A 170 21.28 1.65 -3.88
N SER A 171 22.48 1.71 -3.29
CA SER A 171 22.79 2.62 -2.19
C SER A 171 23.99 3.50 -2.49
N HIS A 172 24.20 4.51 -1.64
CA HIS A 172 25.38 5.38 -1.64
C HIS A 172 26.74 4.64 -1.54
N LEU A 173 26.73 3.35 -1.17
CA LEU A 173 27.93 2.49 -1.12
C LEU A 173 28.31 1.93 -2.51
N ASN A 174 27.37 1.85 -3.45
CA ASN A 174 27.64 1.40 -4.81
C ASN A 174 28.25 2.54 -5.65
N LYS A 175 29.58 2.72 -5.54
CA LYS A 175 30.29 3.86 -6.15
C LYS A 175 30.17 3.94 -7.66
N ALA A 176 30.14 2.79 -8.34
CA ALA A 176 29.94 2.72 -9.77
C ALA A 176 28.56 3.26 -10.18
N LEU A 177 27.50 2.84 -9.50
CA LEU A 177 26.15 3.30 -9.81
C LEU A 177 25.93 4.75 -9.37
N THR A 178 26.45 5.17 -8.22
CA THR A 178 26.34 6.57 -7.76
C THR A 178 27.12 7.55 -8.62
N ALA A 179 28.15 7.11 -9.34
CA ALA A 179 28.84 7.96 -10.32
C ALA A 179 27.94 8.32 -11.52
N LYS A 180 26.96 7.46 -11.83
CA LYS A 180 25.98 7.66 -12.89
C LYS A 180 24.70 8.32 -12.38
N TYR A 181 24.24 7.91 -11.19
CA TYR A 181 22.99 8.31 -10.56
C TYR A 181 23.25 8.70 -9.10
N PRO A 182 23.65 9.94 -8.83
CA PRO A 182 24.20 10.35 -7.53
C PRO A 182 23.14 10.55 -6.44
N LEU A 183 21.85 10.61 -6.79
CA LEU A 183 20.78 10.91 -5.83
C LEU A 183 20.09 9.62 -5.38
N GLN A 184 19.96 9.43 -4.07
CA GLN A 184 19.11 8.40 -3.50
C GLN A 184 17.65 8.86 -3.53
N LEU A 185 16.78 8.16 -4.26
CA LEU A 185 15.35 8.43 -4.35
C LEU A 185 14.54 7.49 -3.46
N SER A 186 13.67 8.07 -2.63
CA SER A 186 12.68 7.35 -1.84
C SER A 186 11.25 7.82 -2.13
N GLY A 187 10.32 6.88 -2.20
CA GLY A 187 8.88 7.16 -2.29
C GLY A 187 8.25 7.47 -0.94
N PHE A 188 7.25 8.34 -0.90
CA PHE A 188 6.42 8.57 0.29
C PHE A 188 4.93 8.55 -0.02
N HIS A 189 4.11 8.20 0.98
CA HIS A 189 2.66 8.31 0.88
C HIS A 189 2.27 9.78 1.01
N THR A 190 1.64 10.34 -0.02
CA THR A 190 1.23 11.74 -0.03
C THR A 190 -0.09 11.95 0.72
N LYS A 191 -0.39 13.22 1.01
CA LYS A 191 -1.68 13.63 1.57
C LYS A 191 -2.75 13.89 0.50
N GLY A 192 -2.34 14.05 -0.76
CA GLY A 192 -3.24 14.36 -1.87
C GLY A 192 -4.10 13.18 -2.31
N HIS A 193 -3.69 11.95 -2.03
CA HIS A 193 -4.39 10.75 -2.45
C HIS A 193 -3.96 9.53 -1.62
N THR A 194 -4.81 8.50 -1.59
CA THR A 194 -4.53 7.23 -0.89
C THR A 194 -4.08 6.19 -1.91
N HIS A 195 -2.78 5.91 -1.97
CA HIS A 195 -2.19 5.15 -3.07
C HIS A 195 -2.62 5.75 -4.42
N SER A 196 -3.20 4.99 -5.34
CA SER A 196 -3.73 5.50 -6.60
C SER A 196 -5.15 6.06 -6.52
N THR A 197 -5.86 5.86 -5.41
CA THR A 197 -7.23 6.32 -5.21
C THR A 197 -7.25 7.83 -4.98
N TYR A 198 -8.15 8.52 -5.69
CA TYR A 198 -8.28 9.98 -5.74
C TYR A 198 -7.22 10.73 -6.56
N SER A 199 -6.28 10.03 -7.21
CA SER A 199 -5.33 10.67 -8.14
C SER A 199 -6.02 11.28 -9.38
N ASN A 200 -7.31 11.04 -9.59
CA ASN A 200 -8.11 11.68 -10.63
C ASN A 200 -8.88 12.93 -10.15
N VAL A 201 -8.78 13.31 -8.88
CA VAL A 201 -9.51 14.45 -8.30
C VAL A 201 -8.65 15.71 -8.42
N LEU A 202 -8.98 16.58 -9.38
CA LEU A 202 -8.21 17.77 -9.72
C LEU A 202 -7.99 18.72 -8.54
N MET A 203 -9.01 18.91 -7.70
CA MET A 203 -8.93 19.79 -6.53
C MET A 203 -7.89 19.31 -5.50
N LEU A 204 -7.75 17.99 -5.33
CA LEU A 204 -6.74 17.42 -4.43
C LEU A 204 -5.33 17.56 -5.01
N HIS A 205 -5.19 17.38 -6.33
CA HIS A 205 -3.93 17.63 -7.04
C HIS A 205 -3.48 19.08 -6.97
N GLU A 206 -4.41 20.04 -7.05
CA GLU A 206 -4.08 21.46 -6.90
C GLU A 206 -3.66 21.80 -5.46
N ALA A 207 -4.36 21.25 -4.46
CA ALA A 207 -4.08 21.50 -3.05
C ALA A 207 -2.77 20.84 -2.57
N VAL A 208 -2.47 19.64 -3.08
CA VAL A 208 -1.28 18.85 -2.73
C VAL A 208 -0.67 18.27 -4.01
N PRO A 209 0.08 19.09 -4.78
CA PRO A 209 0.66 18.65 -6.05
C PRO A 209 1.75 17.59 -5.84
N ASP A 210 1.84 16.69 -6.82
CA ASP A 210 2.95 15.75 -6.89
C ASP A 210 4.21 16.45 -7.39
N GLU A 211 5.22 16.51 -6.52
CA GLU A 211 6.49 17.18 -6.76
C GLU A 211 7.66 16.30 -6.31
N VAL A 212 8.78 16.34 -7.04
CA VAL A 212 10.04 15.74 -6.55
C VAL A 212 10.73 16.71 -5.61
N TRP A 213 10.95 16.30 -4.37
CA TRP A 213 11.67 17.06 -3.36
C TRP A 213 13.16 16.93 -3.59
N ILE A 214 13.86 18.06 -3.63
CA ILE A 214 15.31 18.14 -3.80
C ILE A 214 15.90 19.15 -2.82
N ASN A 215 17.06 18.84 -2.24
CA ASN A 215 17.75 19.75 -1.34
C ASN A 215 18.29 20.99 -2.09
N PRO A 216 18.33 22.20 -1.47
CA PRO A 216 18.90 23.39 -2.09
C PRO A 216 20.33 23.24 -2.63
N ILE A 217 21.19 22.44 -2.00
CA ILE A 217 22.56 22.19 -2.45
C ILE A 217 22.55 21.46 -3.80
N ASP A 218 21.79 20.36 -3.88
CA ASP A 218 21.69 19.55 -5.10
C ASP A 218 20.97 20.29 -6.23
N ALA A 219 19.94 21.07 -5.89
CA ALA A 219 19.22 21.92 -6.82
C ALA A 219 20.12 23.03 -7.38
N SER A 220 20.91 23.69 -6.52
CA SER A 220 21.83 24.75 -6.94
C SER A 220 22.91 24.22 -7.88
N ALA A 221 23.48 23.05 -7.60
CA ALA A 221 24.44 22.38 -8.49
C ALA A 221 23.85 22.08 -9.88
N ARG A 222 22.52 21.89 -9.95
CA ARG A 222 21.75 21.63 -11.18
C ARG A 222 21.06 22.86 -11.76
N GLN A 223 21.25 24.04 -11.16
CA GLN A 223 20.57 25.30 -11.54
C GLN A 223 19.04 25.18 -11.56
N LEU A 224 18.47 24.46 -10.59
CA LEU A 224 17.03 24.25 -10.43
C LEU A 224 16.42 25.17 -9.37
N LYS A 225 15.16 25.57 -9.60
CA LYS A 225 14.31 26.34 -8.69
C LYS A 225 12.98 25.63 -8.52
N SER A 226 12.31 25.84 -7.39
CA SER A 226 10.99 25.25 -7.15
C SER A 226 10.01 25.61 -8.28
N GLY A 227 9.23 24.63 -8.74
CA GLY A 227 8.31 24.74 -9.86
C GLY A 227 8.92 24.42 -11.22
N ASP A 228 10.25 24.32 -11.34
CA ASP A 228 10.88 23.87 -12.58
C ASP A 228 10.44 22.44 -12.90
N ARG A 229 10.04 22.18 -14.15
CA ARG A 229 9.82 20.83 -14.67
C ARG A 229 11.17 20.12 -14.78
N VAL A 230 11.25 18.90 -14.25
CA VAL A 230 12.47 18.11 -14.25
C VAL A 230 12.23 16.69 -14.72
N HIS A 231 13.24 16.11 -15.35
CA HIS A 231 13.33 14.68 -15.56
C HIS A 231 14.06 14.04 -14.39
N VAL A 232 13.36 13.16 -13.67
CA VAL A 232 13.96 12.22 -12.71
C VAL A 232 14.13 10.90 -13.45
N PHE A 233 15.35 10.39 -13.54
CA PHE A 233 15.63 9.26 -14.42
C PHE A 233 16.71 8.32 -13.91
N ASN A 234 16.64 7.09 -14.41
CA ASN A 234 17.74 6.13 -14.42
C ASN A 234 17.61 5.22 -15.66
N ASP A 235 18.32 4.10 -15.70
CA ASP A 235 18.31 3.19 -16.86
C ASP A 235 16.93 2.57 -17.15
N ARG A 236 16.00 2.60 -16.19
CA ARG A 236 14.67 1.98 -16.30
C ARG A 236 13.65 2.90 -16.96
N GLY A 237 13.82 4.21 -16.82
CA GLY A 237 12.84 5.17 -17.34
C GLY A 237 13.08 6.60 -16.89
N VAL A 238 12.17 7.46 -17.32
CA VAL A 238 12.18 8.90 -17.08
C VAL A 238 10.80 9.32 -16.59
N VAL A 239 10.75 10.06 -15.49
CA VAL A 239 9.53 10.65 -14.95
C VAL A 239 9.66 12.17 -14.98
N GLU A 240 8.62 12.86 -15.47
CA GLU A 240 8.57 14.31 -15.53
C GLU A 240 7.53 14.90 -14.57
N LEU A 241 8.01 15.66 -13.58
CA LEU A 241 7.20 16.32 -12.57
C LEU A 241 7.87 17.65 -12.15
N PRO A 242 7.13 18.61 -11.55
CA PRO A 242 7.77 19.80 -10.98
C PRO A 242 8.69 19.41 -9.81
N CYS A 243 9.78 20.14 -9.63
CA CYS A 243 10.63 19.99 -8.45
C CYS A 243 10.23 20.97 -7.33
N LYS A 244 10.37 20.51 -6.09
CA LYS A 244 10.23 21.31 -4.86
C LYS A 244 11.60 21.41 -4.19
N VAL A 245 12.24 22.57 -4.29
CA VAL A 245 13.48 22.83 -3.56
C VAL A 245 13.16 23.06 -2.09
N THR A 246 13.66 22.19 -1.21
CA THR A 246 13.30 22.24 0.23
C THR A 246 14.43 21.76 1.15
N GLN A 247 14.59 22.41 2.30
CA GLN A 247 15.53 21.99 3.35
C GLN A 247 15.03 20.79 4.16
N ARG A 248 13.83 20.25 3.87
CA ARG A 248 13.24 19.10 4.57
C ARG A 248 13.75 17.74 4.08
N ILE A 249 14.73 17.73 3.19
CA ILE A 249 15.38 16.53 2.66
C ILE A 249 16.89 16.69 2.71
N LEU A 250 17.63 15.60 2.96
CA LEU A 250 19.08 15.63 3.06
C LEU A 250 19.75 15.90 1.70
N PRO A 251 20.94 16.54 1.67
CA PRO A 251 21.75 16.59 0.46
C PRO A 251 22.07 15.18 -0.06
N GLY A 252 22.06 14.99 -1.38
CA GLY A 252 22.24 13.70 -2.05
C GLY A 252 20.99 12.81 -2.02
N VAL A 253 19.87 13.29 -1.47
CA VAL A 253 18.61 12.54 -1.37
C VAL A 253 17.49 13.31 -2.07
N ALA A 254 16.69 12.58 -2.84
CA ALA A 254 15.46 13.04 -3.44
C ALA A 254 14.27 12.22 -2.91
N ALA A 255 13.08 12.80 -2.92
CA ALA A 255 11.88 12.08 -2.54
C ALA A 255 10.71 12.48 -3.43
N MET A 256 9.84 11.55 -3.76
CA MET A 256 8.64 11.85 -4.55
C MET A 256 7.44 11.02 -4.08
N PRO A 257 6.22 11.51 -4.27
CA PRO A 257 5.03 10.79 -3.83
C PRO A 257 4.83 9.49 -4.63
N GLN A 258 4.30 8.47 -3.97
CA GLN A 258 3.84 7.24 -4.61
C GLN A 258 2.34 7.28 -4.89
N GLY A 259 1.89 6.51 -5.89
CA GLY A 259 0.48 6.33 -6.22
C GLY A 259 -0.02 7.13 -7.42
N ALA A 260 0.80 8.02 -7.97
CA ALA A 260 0.48 8.73 -9.20
C ALA A 260 0.24 7.75 -10.38
N TRP A 261 -0.71 8.10 -11.25
CA TRP A 261 -1.05 7.27 -12.41
C TRP A 261 -0.05 7.48 -13.54
N THR A 262 0.66 6.43 -13.94
CA THR A 262 1.57 6.46 -15.09
C THR A 262 0.87 6.96 -16.34
N ARG A 263 1.48 7.93 -17.02
CA ARG A 263 1.02 8.44 -18.32
C ARG A 263 2.23 8.73 -19.19
N LEU A 264 2.45 7.89 -20.20
CA LEU A 264 3.57 8.05 -21.11
C LEU A 264 3.22 9.07 -22.22
N ASP A 265 4.16 9.96 -22.52
CA ASP A 265 4.11 10.81 -23.71
C ASP A 265 4.57 10.04 -24.96
N GLY A 266 4.61 10.71 -26.12
CA GLY A 266 5.05 10.11 -27.39
C GLY A 266 6.52 9.67 -27.41
N ASN A 267 7.34 10.08 -26.44
CA ASN A 267 8.74 9.71 -26.30
C ASN A 267 8.98 8.64 -25.21
N GLY A 268 7.91 8.16 -24.57
CA GLY A 268 8.01 7.19 -23.46
C GLY A 268 8.38 7.81 -22.12
N VAL A 269 8.28 9.15 -21.97
CA VAL A 269 8.47 9.83 -20.69
C VAL A 269 7.18 9.76 -19.87
N ASP A 270 7.29 9.34 -18.62
CA ASP A 270 6.15 9.33 -17.71
C ASP A 270 5.84 10.74 -17.18
N VAL A 271 4.88 11.40 -17.82
CA VAL A 271 4.32 12.71 -17.44
C VAL A 271 3.17 12.58 -16.43
N GLY A 272 2.97 11.38 -15.88
CA GLY A 272 2.02 11.09 -14.81
C GLY A 272 2.63 11.18 -13.41
N GLY A 273 3.97 11.08 -13.28
CA GLY A 273 4.65 11.18 -11.99
C GLY A 273 4.82 9.86 -11.24
N CYS A 274 4.73 8.70 -11.90
CA CYS A 274 4.79 7.41 -11.21
C CYS A 274 6.23 7.04 -10.86
N ILE A 275 6.56 7.11 -9.57
CA ILE A 275 7.88 6.70 -9.06
C ILE A 275 8.28 5.28 -9.46
N ASN A 276 7.32 4.36 -9.63
CA ASN A 276 7.61 2.96 -9.95
C ASN A 276 8.19 2.78 -11.36
N THR A 277 8.15 3.79 -12.22
CA THR A 277 8.93 3.84 -13.47
C THR A 277 10.44 3.77 -13.21
N LEU A 278 10.88 4.14 -11.99
CA LEU A 278 12.28 4.27 -11.60
C LEU A 278 12.73 3.18 -10.63
N THR A 279 11.87 2.24 -10.24
CA THR A 279 12.15 1.28 -9.15
C THR A 279 12.67 -0.07 -9.63
N SER A 280 13.37 -0.78 -8.76
CA SER A 280 13.91 -2.11 -9.07
C SER A 280 12.88 -3.18 -8.77
N HIS A 281 12.79 -4.17 -9.65
CA HIS A 281 12.06 -5.41 -9.39
C HIS A 281 12.93 -6.48 -8.71
N HIS A 282 14.12 -6.11 -8.26
CA HIS A 282 15.04 -7.02 -7.60
C HIS A 282 14.55 -7.38 -6.18
N PRO A 283 14.02 -8.58 -5.91
CA PRO A 283 13.38 -8.87 -4.65
C PRO A 283 14.40 -9.13 -3.52
N SER A 284 13.96 -9.07 -2.26
CA SER A 284 14.77 -9.52 -1.12
C SER A 284 14.93 -11.06 -1.12
N PRO A 285 16.07 -11.62 -0.66
CA PRO A 285 16.36 -13.04 -0.80
C PRO A 285 15.40 -13.94 -0.03
N LEU A 286 14.91 -13.50 1.13
CA LEU A 286 13.97 -14.25 1.96
C LEU A 286 12.50 -13.94 1.61
N ALA A 287 12.07 -12.70 1.87
CA ALA A 287 10.66 -12.32 1.82
C ALA A 287 10.12 -12.08 0.40
N LYS A 288 11.01 -12.07 -0.61
CA LYS A 288 10.69 -11.79 -2.01
C LYS A 288 9.97 -10.45 -2.24
N GLY A 289 10.18 -9.48 -1.34
CA GLY A 289 9.61 -8.15 -1.42
C GLY A 289 10.43 -7.20 -2.30
N ASN A 290 9.78 -6.25 -2.97
CA ASN A 290 10.43 -5.31 -3.89
C ASN A 290 11.01 -4.06 -3.16
N PRO A 291 12.19 -3.56 -3.54
CA PRO A 291 12.89 -2.45 -2.88
C PRO A 291 12.43 -1.07 -3.38
N GLN A 292 11.14 -0.77 -3.25
CA GLN A 292 10.51 0.43 -3.84
C GLN A 292 11.07 1.77 -3.32
N HIS A 293 11.72 1.78 -2.14
CA HIS A 293 12.23 2.99 -1.49
C HIS A 293 13.76 3.15 -1.56
N THR A 294 14.45 2.34 -2.37
CA THR A 294 15.91 2.37 -2.47
C THR A 294 16.30 2.37 -3.94
N ASN A 295 16.28 3.55 -4.53
CA ASN A 295 16.55 3.74 -5.95
C ASN A 295 17.65 4.78 -6.13
N LEU A 296 18.58 4.57 -7.05
CA LEU A 296 19.52 5.61 -7.48
C LEU A 296 19.01 6.28 -8.76
N VAL A 297 19.01 7.61 -8.77
CA VAL A 297 18.55 8.44 -9.90
C VAL A 297 19.47 9.64 -10.14
N GLU A 298 19.27 10.28 -11.29
CA GLU A 298 19.72 11.64 -11.56
C GLU A 298 18.48 12.52 -11.85
N ILE A 299 18.63 13.83 -11.61
CA ILE A 299 17.62 14.85 -11.87
C ILE A 299 18.24 15.93 -12.76
N LYS A 300 17.53 16.31 -13.83
CA LYS A 300 17.90 17.45 -14.68
C LYS A 300 16.66 18.24 -15.08
N ARG A 301 16.84 19.48 -15.53
CA ARG A 301 15.77 20.27 -16.16
C ARG A 301 15.23 19.51 -17.38
N ALA A 302 13.90 19.41 -17.48
CA ALA A 302 13.20 18.80 -18.61
C ALA A 302 13.41 19.59 -19.91
#